data_AF-A0A158AHW9-F1
#
_entry.id   AF-A0A158AHW9-F1
#
_cell.length_a   1.000
_cell.length_b   1.000
_cell.length_c   1.000
_cell.angle_alpha   90.00
_cell.angle_beta   90.00
_cell.angle_gamma   90.00
#
_symmetry.space_group_name_H-M   'P 1'
#
loop_
_entity.id
_entity.type
_entity.pdbx_description
1 polymer ?
#
loop_
_entity_poly.entity_id
_entity_poly.type
_entity_poly.pdbx_seq_one_letter_code
_entity_poly.pdbx_strand_id
1 'polypeptide(L)'
;MPNGETSKNTQLSKVQHPLLNPPGEFNDALDDIFTKHDPKWSYRDTIARAVKKALGDDPAFEELAVQIIESLMAVAEARARIKADLETIGAHLLNTMYSLKNVMIAKAGDTIAIKRKAASLGFVIFDSALGLKRSVARQYMRCYEAFADNAEAIRTFNVGELDILAAEHVTDEQVAEILAKKKEDPDMTRMDVKRMLVELQKKDAALEDGRIQLLNVHSQLQDAKTALSVSESEAKHLRTELAASARKISDREADLARMDDHYKRKQAGLSNMEKDLADKDKEIGRLTREANELRNRKPDVQYVDKPTAPAGYTSIAESIQKSNDELAEIEKRIAAEQAALEALEAERKKQAAAIEAANKVQASLQDVSASFEVFAAKLMGAQLAVQACETPAQHEPLLEALAAMLRKTVSELDAALGR
;
A
#
# COMPACT_ATOMS: atom_id res chain seq x y z
N MET A 1 35.81 70.59 43.84
CA MET A 1 36.87 71.57 43.50
C MET A 1 38.02 70.83 42.85
N PRO A 2 38.87 71.45 42.00
CA PRO A 2 38.59 72.44 40.94
C PRO A 2 39.20 71.98 39.58
N ASN A 3 39.03 72.60 38.40
CA ASN A 3 38.00 73.47 37.78
C ASN A 3 38.18 73.31 36.25
N GLY A 4 37.24 73.77 35.40
CA GLY A 4 37.37 73.62 33.94
C GLY A 4 36.28 74.31 33.10
N GLU A 5 35.96 75.57 33.40
CA GLU A 5 34.94 76.34 32.69
C GLU A 5 35.44 76.92 31.36
N THR A 6 34.55 77.04 30.37
CA THR A 6 34.14 78.28 29.66
C THR A 6 33.35 77.87 28.41
N SER A 7 32.02 77.97 28.41
CA SER A 7 31.25 79.21 28.21
C SER A 7 31.63 79.98 26.94
N LYS A 8 30.78 79.86 25.91
CA LYS A 8 30.36 81.00 25.08
C LYS A 8 28.95 80.77 24.57
N ASN A 9 28.24 81.88 24.44
CA ASN A 9 26.78 81.96 24.43
C ASN A 9 26.30 82.53 23.09
N THR A 10 24.98 82.49 22.89
CA THR A 10 24.18 83.44 22.09
C THR A 10 23.92 83.14 20.61
N GLN A 11 22.65 83.42 20.25
CA GLN A 11 22.07 83.77 18.94
C GLN A 11 21.38 82.66 18.12
N LEU A 12 20.11 82.46 18.49
CA LEU A 12 19.00 82.24 17.55
C LEU A 12 19.13 83.18 16.35
N SER A 13 19.20 82.64 15.14
CA SER A 13 19.00 83.40 13.90
C SER A 13 18.05 82.66 12.96
N LYS A 14 17.39 83.42 12.10
CA LYS A 14 16.15 83.02 11.39
C LYS A 14 16.41 81.94 10.34
N VAL A 15 15.50 80.98 10.25
CA VAL A 15 15.35 80.13 9.07
C VAL A 15 14.97 81.01 7.88
N GLN A 16 15.89 81.16 6.92
CA GLN A 16 15.59 81.73 5.60
C GLN A 16 15.06 80.61 4.69
N HIS A 17 13.92 80.84 4.05
CA HIS A 17 13.47 80.00 2.94
C HIS A 17 14.32 80.28 1.69
N PRO A 18 14.91 79.25 1.04
CA PRO A 18 15.39 79.37 -0.33
C PRO A 18 14.20 79.40 -1.30
N LEU A 19 14.26 80.28 -2.29
CA LEU A 19 13.24 80.49 -3.31
C LEU A 19 13.26 79.38 -4.38
N LEU A 20 12.11 79.14 -5.03
CA LEU A 20 12.02 78.30 -6.22
C LEU A 20 12.87 78.86 -7.37
N ASN A 21 13.39 77.96 -8.19
CA ASN A 21 13.55 78.15 -9.63
C ASN A 21 13.30 76.79 -10.34
N PRO A 22 13.00 76.79 -11.65
CA PRO A 22 11.97 75.91 -12.23
C PRO A 22 12.40 74.45 -12.50
N PRO A 23 11.43 73.52 -12.66
CA PRO A 23 11.72 72.12 -12.92
C PRO A 23 12.30 71.91 -14.32
N GLY A 24 13.45 71.24 -14.39
CA GLY A 24 13.91 70.56 -15.60
C GLY A 24 13.18 69.23 -15.77
N GLU A 25 12.85 68.89 -17.01
CA GLU A 25 12.05 67.73 -17.42
C GLU A 25 12.73 66.40 -17.04
N PHE A 26 12.27 65.74 -15.96
CA PHE A 26 12.58 64.33 -15.70
C PHE A 26 11.42 63.62 -14.99
N ASN A 27 10.91 62.58 -15.68
CA ASN A 27 10.03 61.49 -15.24
C ASN A 27 8.53 61.55 -15.59
N ASP A 28 8.22 61.40 -16.89
CA ASP A 28 7.04 60.68 -17.44
C ASP A 28 7.01 59.18 -17.04
N ALA A 29 7.50 58.83 -15.85
CA ALA A 29 7.71 57.46 -15.39
C ALA A 29 7.28 57.24 -13.93
N LEU A 30 6.61 58.23 -13.32
CA LEU A 30 6.08 58.16 -11.95
C LEU A 30 4.54 58.11 -11.89
N ASP A 31 3.83 58.61 -12.91
CA ASP A 31 2.37 58.55 -12.95
C ASP A 31 1.83 57.11 -13.09
N ASP A 32 2.55 56.24 -13.82
CA ASP A 32 2.21 54.82 -13.97
C ASP A 32 2.42 53.96 -12.70
N ILE A 33 2.97 54.54 -11.63
CA ILE A 33 3.08 53.86 -10.32
C ILE A 33 1.88 54.19 -9.42
N PHE A 34 1.16 55.28 -9.71
CA PHE A 34 -0.05 55.70 -8.99
C PHE A 34 -1.36 55.31 -9.69
N THR A 35 -1.31 54.74 -10.91
CA THR A 35 -2.44 54.03 -11.57
C THR A 35 -2.77 52.67 -10.91
N LYS A 36 -2.54 52.55 -9.60
CA LYS A 36 -3.29 51.58 -8.77
C LYS A 36 -4.77 51.87 -8.98
N HIS A 37 -5.49 50.86 -9.44
CA HIS A 37 -6.93 50.87 -9.70
C HIS A 37 -7.70 51.39 -8.47
N ASP A 38 -7.89 52.70 -8.36
CA ASP A 38 -8.68 53.30 -7.28
C ASP A 38 -10.14 52.86 -7.50
N PRO A 39 -10.77 52.15 -6.54
CA PRO A 39 -12.16 51.72 -6.68
C PRO A 39 -13.10 52.87 -7.08
N LYS A 40 -12.77 54.11 -6.68
CA LYS A 40 -13.50 55.33 -7.07
C LYS A 40 -13.62 55.52 -8.58
N TRP A 41 -12.59 55.19 -9.36
CA TRP A 41 -12.61 55.33 -10.82
C TRP A 41 -13.52 54.28 -11.47
N SER A 42 -13.43 53.03 -11.03
CA SER A 42 -14.31 51.94 -11.49
C SER A 42 -15.79 52.21 -11.16
N TYR A 43 -16.09 52.75 -9.98
CA TYR A 43 -17.44 53.20 -9.64
C TYR A 43 -17.91 54.35 -10.55
N ARG A 44 -17.07 55.36 -10.79
CA ARG A 44 -17.42 56.51 -11.64
C ARG A 44 -17.78 56.08 -13.07
N ASP A 45 -16.97 55.25 -13.70
CA ASP A 45 -17.22 54.77 -15.07
C ASP A 45 -18.42 53.83 -15.16
N THR A 46 -18.68 53.05 -14.12
CA THR A 46 -19.85 52.15 -14.08
C THR A 46 -21.14 52.93 -13.85
N ILE A 47 -21.13 53.91 -12.95
CA ILE A 47 -22.25 54.84 -12.71
C ILE A 47 -22.50 55.68 -13.97
N ALA A 48 -21.46 56.27 -14.57
CA ALA A 48 -21.60 57.08 -15.79
C ALA A 48 -22.19 56.28 -16.96
N ARG A 49 -21.72 55.04 -17.19
CA ARG A 49 -22.31 54.15 -18.20
C ARG A 49 -23.77 53.80 -17.90
N ALA A 50 -24.12 53.56 -16.64
CA ALA A 50 -25.50 53.25 -16.24
C ALA A 50 -26.44 54.45 -16.42
N VAL A 51 -26.01 55.64 -16.00
CA VAL A 51 -26.77 56.90 -16.15
C VAL A 51 -26.94 57.26 -17.63
N LYS A 52 -25.87 57.18 -18.42
CA LYS A 52 -25.90 57.42 -19.87
C LYS A 52 -26.81 56.43 -20.60
N LYS A 53 -26.78 55.14 -20.22
CA LYS A 53 -27.71 54.12 -20.75
C LYS A 53 -29.18 54.39 -20.38
N ALA A 54 -29.45 55.03 -19.24
CA ALA A 54 -30.80 55.30 -18.76
C ALA A 54 -31.40 56.60 -19.33
N LEU A 55 -30.58 57.64 -19.53
CA LEU A 55 -31.01 58.95 -20.06
C LEU A 55 -30.86 59.08 -21.58
N GLY A 56 -29.99 58.28 -22.20
CA GLY A 56 -29.63 58.39 -23.61
C GLY A 56 -28.58 59.49 -23.87
N ASP A 57 -28.33 59.75 -25.15
CA ASP A 57 -27.33 60.72 -25.64
C ASP A 57 -27.98 62.07 -26.02
N ASP A 58 -29.08 62.45 -25.36
CA ASP A 58 -29.75 63.74 -25.59
C ASP A 58 -28.98 64.88 -24.87
N PRO A 59 -28.52 65.93 -25.58
CA PRO A 59 -27.84 67.07 -24.96
C PRO A 59 -28.66 67.77 -23.87
N ALA A 60 -30.00 67.68 -23.91
CA ALA A 60 -30.87 68.25 -22.89
C ALA A 60 -30.71 67.60 -21.50
N PHE A 61 -30.10 66.41 -21.42
CA PHE A 61 -29.84 65.71 -20.16
C PHE A 61 -28.37 65.73 -19.72
N GLU A 62 -27.47 66.45 -20.39
CA GLU A 62 -26.03 66.40 -20.08
C GLU A 62 -25.72 66.94 -18.66
N GLU A 63 -26.22 68.12 -18.30
CA GLU A 63 -26.07 68.67 -16.95
C GLU A 63 -26.74 67.79 -15.87
N LEU A 64 -27.93 67.25 -16.18
CA LEU A 64 -28.66 66.35 -15.29
C LEU A 64 -27.91 65.03 -15.07
N ALA A 65 -27.28 64.49 -16.12
CA ALA A 65 -26.47 63.28 -16.04
C ALA A 65 -25.26 63.50 -15.13
N VAL A 66 -24.55 64.65 -15.25
CA VAL A 66 -23.45 65.00 -14.35
C VAL A 66 -23.94 65.06 -12.89
N GLN A 67 -25.03 65.79 -12.62
CA GLN A 67 -25.59 65.91 -11.26
C GLN A 67 -26.03 64.56 -10.66
N ILE A 68 -26.61 63.67 -11.47
CA ILE A 68 -26.98 62.31 -11.06
C ILE A 68 -25.74 61.45 -10.80
N ILE A 69 -24.71 61.53 -11.65
CA ILE A 69 -23.44 60.80 -11.45
C ILE A 69 -22.77 61.24 -10.14
N GLU A 70 -22.68 62.54 -9.87
CA GLU A 70 -22.13 63.08 -8.61
C GLU A 70 -22.94 62.63 -7.39
N SER A 71 -24.28 62.67 -7.47
CA SER A 71 -25.17 62.20 -6.40
C SER A 71 -25.01 60.70 -6.13
N LEU A 72 -24.90 59.88 -7.18
CA LEU A 72 -24.68 58.44 -7.06
C LEU A 72 -23.27 58.09 -6.56
N MET A 73 -22.25 58.89 -6.91
CA MET A 73 -20.91 58.79 -6.34
C MET A 73 -20.92 59.07 -4.83
N ALA A 74 -21.61 60.14 -4.38
CA ALA A 74 -21.76 60.43 -2.96
C ALA A 74 -22.49 59.30 -2.20
N VAL A 75 -23.49 58.67 -2.82
CA VAL A 75 -24.16 57.47 -2.27
C VAL A 75 -23.21 56.26 -2.21
N ALA A 76 -22.36 56.06 -3.22
CA ALA A 76 -21.35 54.98 -3.21
C ALA A 76 -20.32 55.18 -2.08
N GLU A 77 -19.82 56.41 -1.88
CA GLU A 77 -18.92 56.74 -0.77
C GLU A 77 -19.60 56.58 0.60
N ALA A 78 -20.87 56.99 0.75
CA ALA A 78 -21.63 56.77 1.97
C ALA A 78 -21.82 55.27 2.27
N ARG A 79 -22.08 54.43 1.25
CA ARG A 79 -22.15 52.97 1.40
C ARG A 79 -20.81 52.36 1.80
N ALA A 80 -19.69 52.85 1.25
CA ALA A 80 -18.36 52.40 1.64
C ALA A 80 -18.02 52.77 3.10
N ARG A 81 -18.45 53.95 3.57
CA ARG A 81 -18.30 54.35 4.99
C ARG A 81 -19.13 53.46 5.92
N ILE A 82 -20.42 53.28 5.62
CA ILE A 82 -21.30 52.37 6.37
C ILE A 82 -20.66 50.97 6.49
N LYS A 83 -19.99 50.51 5.43
CA LYS A 83 -19.31 49.21 5.44
C LYS A 83 -18.16 49.13 6.46
N ALA A 84 -17.30 50.15 6.53
CA ALA A 84 -16.25 50.25 7.55
C ALA A 84 -16.82 50.49 8.97
N ASP A 85 -17.96 51.17 9.09
CA ASP A 85 -18.64 51.34 10.37
C ASP A 85 -19.17 49.99 10.92
N LEU A 86 -19.61 49.07 10.04
CA LEU A 86 -20.07 47.73 10.43
C LEU A 86 -18.94 46.83 10.98
N GLU A 87 -17.72 46.98 10.46
CA GLU A 87 -16.50 46.36 11.03
C GLU A 87 -16.25 46.88 12.46
N THR A 88 -16.27 48.20 12.60
CA THR A 88 -16.04 48.92 13.85
C THR A 88 -17.07 48.56 14.92
N ILE A 89 -18.35 48.43 14.53
CA ILE A 89 -19.44 47.93 15.38
C ILE A 89 -19.15 46.50 15.86
N GLY A 90 -18.74 45.59 14.96
CA GLY A 90 -18.39 44.21 15.32
C GLY A 90 -17.27 44.15 16.37
N ALA A 91 -16.19 44.91 16.15
CA ALA A 91 -15.07 45.04 17.08
C ALA A 91 -15.50 45.55 18.46
N HIS A 92 -16.28 46.62 18.53
CA HIS A 92 -16.72 47.21 19.80
C HIS A 92 -17.71 46.32 20.56
N LEU A 93 -18.65 45.66 19.87
CA LEU A 93 -19.55 44.68 20.49
C LEU A 93 -18.75 43.51 21.10
N LEU A 94 -17.77 43.00 20.36
CA LEU A 94 -16.94 41.88 20.79
C LEU A 94 -16.05 42.26 22.00
N ASN A 95 -15.37 43.41 21.93
CA ASN A 95 -14.55 43.92 23.04
C ASN A 95 -15.39 44.19 24.30
N THR A 96 -16.60 44.73 24.15
CA THR A 96 -17.55 44.91 25.26
C THR A 96 -17.96 43.56 25.87
N MET A 97 -18.24 42.56 25.01
CA MET A 97 -18.58 41.20 25.42
C MET A 97 -17.43 40.51 26.17
N TYR A 98 -16.18 40.67 25.73
CA TYR A 98 -15.01 40.15 26.44
C TYR A 98 -14.76 40.86 27.77
N SER A 99 -14.85 42.19 27.82
CA SER A 99 -14.71 42.96 29.06
C SER A 99 -15.72 42.48 30.12
N LEU A 100 -16.98 42.29 29.72
CA LEU A 100 -18.03 41.79 30.61
C LEU A 100 -17.79 40.34 31.07
N LYS A 101 -17.36 39.45 30.16
CA LYS A 101 -16.96 38.07 30.51
C LYS A 101 -15.82 38.07 31.52
N ASN A 102 -14.78 38.88 31.30
CA ASN A 102 -13.57 38.91 32.14
C ASN A 102 -13.89 39.40 33.56
N VAL A 103 -14.68 40.46 33.71
CA VAL A 103 -15.14 40.95 35.03
C VAL A 103 -16.00 39.90 35.74
N MET A 104 -16.89 39.22 35.03
CA MET A 104 -17.75 38.17 35.59
C MET A 104 -16.95 36.93 36.03
N ILE A 105 -15.96 36.50 35.23
CA ILE A 105 -15.05 35.39 35.55
C ILE A 105 -14.17 35.74 36.75
N ALA A 106 -13.57 36.93 36.77
CA ALA A 106 -12.76 37.39 37.91
C ALA A 106 -13.56 37.48 39.22
N LYS A 107 -14.85 37.79 39.16
CA LYS A 107 -15.73 37.94 40.34
C LYS A 107 -16.36 36.63 40.82
N ALA A 108 -16.62 35.67 39.93
CA ALA A 108 -17.45 34.50 40.22
C ALA A 108 -16.83 33.15 39.78
N GLY A 109 -15.59 33.14 39.32
CA GLY A 109 -14.86 31.97 38.85
C GLY A 109 -15.11 31.62 37.38
N ASP A 110 -14.14 30.97 36.74
CA ASP A 110 -14.31 30.48 35.38
C ASP A 110 -15.16 29.20 35.37
N THR A 111 -16.44 29.35 35.06
CA THR A 111 -17.34 28.24 34.78
C THR A 111 -18.18 28.52 33.55
N ILE A 112 -18.63 27.46 32.88
CA ILE A 112 -19.54 27.54 31.72
C ILE A 112 -20.82 28.32 32.08
N ALA A 113 -21.34 28.16 33.30
CA ALA A 113 -22.50 28.88 33.79
C ALA A 113 -22.25 30.41 33.88
N ILE A 114 -21.11 30.83 34.43
CA ILE A 114 -20.73 32.25 34.51
C ILE A 114 -20.47 32.84 33.11
N LYS A 115 -19.75 32.12 32.23
CA LYS A 115 -19.55 32.52 30.82
C LYS A 115 -20.88 32.72 30.07
N ARG A 116 -21.86 31.81 30.25
CA ARG A 116 -23.21 31.93 29.67
C ARG A 116 -24.00 33.10 30.27
N LYS A 117 -23.92 33.31 31.59
CA LYS A 117 -24.59 34.43 32.29
C LYS A 117 -24.05 35.79 31.84
N ALA A 118 -22.72 35.92 31.73
CA ALA A 118 -22.07 37.11 31.20
C ALA A 118 -22.50 37.40 29.75
N ALA A 119 -22.51 36.37 28.89
CA ALA A 119 -22.98 36.51 27.51
C ALA A 119 -24.44 36.95 27.43
N SER A 120 -25.33 36.37 28.25
CA SER A 120 -26.74 36.78 28.30
C SER A 120 -26.92 38.24 28.73
N LEU A 121 -26.16 38.68 29.73
CA LEU A 121 -26.19 40.07 30.20
C LEU A 121 -25.68 41.04 29.14
N GLY A 122 -24.59 40.69 28.41
CA GLY A 122 -24.07 41.50 27.32
C GLY A 122 -25.09 41.71 26.20
N PHE A 123 -25.82 40.67 25.81
CA PHE A 123 -26.91 40.81 24.83
C PHE A 123 -28.07 41.67 25.32
N VAL A 124 -28.43 41.61 26.61
CA VAL A 124 -29.47 42.48 27.20
C VAL A 124 -29.00 43.95 27.20
N ILE A 125 -27.72 44.21 27.45
CA ILE A 125 -27.13 45.56 27.36
C ILE A 125 -27.18 46.07 25.91
N PHE A 126 -26.81 45.26 24.92
CA PHE A 126 -26.87 45.66 23.51
C PHE A 126 -28.30 45.96 23.03
N ASP A 127 -29.28 45.16 23.46
CA ASP A 127 -30.69 45.38 23.13
C ASP A 127 -31.23 46.66 23.81
N SER A 128 -30.92 46.84 25.10
CA SER A 128 -31.42 47.98 25.90
C SER A 128 -30.77 49.32 25.52
N ALA A 129 -29.48 49.33 25.18
CA ALA A 129 -28.72 50.56 24.91
C ALA A 129 -28.67 50.94 23.43
N LEU A 130 -28.76 49.97 22.51
CA LEU A 130 -28.57 50.18 21.07
C LEU A 130 -29.75 49.66 20.22
N GLY A 131 -30.77 49.03 20.82
CA GLY A 131 -31.83 48.33 20.08
C GLY A 131 -31.34 47.09 19.32
N LEU A 132 -30.12 46.63 19.60
CA LEU A 132 -29.48 45.53 18.87
C LEU A 132 -29.89 44.17 19.43
N LYS A 133 -30.93 43.61 18.82
CA LYS A 133 -31.39 42.24 19.09
C LYS A 133 -30.24 41.24 19.04
N ARG A 134 -30.28 40.28 19.95
CA ARG A 134 -29.26 39.23 20.16
C ARG A 134 -28.76 38.52 18.89
N SER A 135 -29.62 38.27 17.92
CA SER A 135 -29.25 37.64 16.63
C SER A 135 -28.33 38.54 15.81
N VAL A 136 -28.69 39.81 15.66
CA VAL A 136 -27.95 40.83 14.90
C VAL A 136 -26.61 41.13 15.56
N ALA A 137 -26.60 41.33 16.88
CA ALA A 137 -25.35 41.54 17.62
C ALA A 137 -24.39 40.33 17.49
N ARG A 138 -24.91 39.10 17.52
CA ARG A 138 -24.12 37.89 17.27
C ARG A 138 -23.58 37.84 15.84
N GLN A 139 -24.38 38.21 14.84
CA GLN A 139 -23.95 38.24 13.45
C GLN A 139 -22.74 39.17 13.26
N TYR A 140 -22.81 40.39 13.77
CA TYR A 140 -21.68 41.34 13.70
C TYR A 140 -20.42 40.83 14.41
N MET A 141 -20.56 40.29 15.64
CA MET A 141 -19.42 39.73 16.36
C MET A 141 -18.79 38.56 15.61
N ARG A 142 -19.59 37.61 15.08
CA ARG A 142 -19.09 36.45 14.31
C ARG A 142 -18.37 36.86 13.02
N CYS A 143 -18.95 37.80 12.26
CA CYS A 143 -18.32 38.28 11.02
C CYS A 143 -16.98 38.96 11.33
N TYR A 144 -16.89 39.71 12.43
CA TYR A 144 -15.63 40.30 12.87
C TYR A 144 -14.63 39.24 13.37
N GLU A 145 -15.05 38.30 14.22
CA GLU A 145 -14.19 37.19 14.71
C GLU A 145 -13.60 36.35 13.56
N ALA A 146 -14.36 36.08 12.49
CA ALA A 146 -13.92 35.26 11.36
C ALA A 146 -13.08 36.03 10.32
N PHE A 147 -13.27 37.35 10.17
CA PHE A 147 -12.66 38.12 9.07
C PHE A 147 -11.83 39.34 9.47
N ALA A 148 -11.55 39.55 10.77
CA ALA A 148 -10.74 40.68 11.23
C ALA A 148 -9.40 40.83 10.48
N ASP A 149 -8.72 39.70 10.22
CA ASP A 149 -7.45 39.67 9.48
C ASP A 149 -7.62 39.62 7.95
N ASN A 150 -8.86 39.44 7.46
CA ASN A 150 -9.20 39.37 6.04
C ASN A 150 -10.02 40.59 5.59
N ALA A 151 -9.37 41.76 5.64
CA ALA A 151 -9.94 43.04 5.20
C ALA A 151 -10.46 43.03 3.74
N GLU A 152 -9.97 42.10 2.89
CA GLU A 152 -10.43 41.98 1.51
C GLU A 152 -11.77 41.23 1.39
N ALA A 153 -11.96 40.15 2.16
CA ALA A 153 -13.25 39.48 2.28
C ALA A 153 -14.31 40.45 2.81
N ILE A 154 -13.97 41.23 3.85
CA ILE A 154 -14.92 42.22 4.37
C ILE A 154 -15.25 43.26 3.30
N ARG A 155 -14.25 43.89 2.65
CA ARG A 155 -14.47 44.88 1.58
C ARG A 155 -15.27 44.35 0.39
N THR A 156 -15.26 43.06 0.12
CA THR A 156 -15.98 42.46 -1.00
C THR A 156 -17.41 42.06 -0.64
N PHE A 157 -17.62 41.28 0.42
CA PHE A 157 -18.93 40.70 0.77
C PHE A 157 -19.83 41.63 1.58
N ASN A 158 -21.14 41.35 1.61
CA ASN A 158 -22.04 41.96 2.60
C ASN A 158 -22.14 41.13 3.89
N VAL A 159 -22.67 41.72 4.97
CA VAL A 159 -22.78 41.07 6.30
C VAL A 159 -23.63 39.79 6.27
N GLY A 160 -24.56 39.64 5.32
CA GLY A 160 -25.35 38.43 5.15
C GLY A 160 -24.57 37.28 4.49
N GLU A 161 -23.62 37.61 3.62
CA GLU A 161 -22.68 36.67 2.99
C GLU A 161 -21.56 36.31 3.96
N LEU A 162 -20.98 37.29 4.65
CA LEU A 162 -20.00 37.06 5.71
C LEU A 162 -20.56 36.15 6.81
N ASP A 163 -21.83 36.26 7.22
CA ASP A 163 -22.42 35.36 8.22
C ASP A 163 -22.55 33.89 7.75
N ILE A 164 -22.65 33.67 6.43
CA ILE A 164 -22.60 32.33 5.83
C ILE A 164 -21.17 31.79 5.85
N LEU A 165 -20.22 32.63 5.45
CA LEU A 165 -18.79 32.27 5.38
C LEU A 165 -18.14 32.16 6.77
N ALA A 166 -18.66 32.85 7.80
CA ALA A 166 -18.22 32.78 9.20
C ALA A 166 -18.75 31.53 9.94
N ALA A 167 -19.22 30.51 9.23
CA ALA A 167 -19.67 29.26 9.85
C ALA A 167 -18.49 28.33 10.12
N GLU A 168 -18.52 27.63 11.26
CA GLU A 168 -17.40 26.84 11.82
C GLU A 168 -16.84 25.73 10.91
N HIS A 169 -17.59 25.34 9.87
CA HIS A 169 -17.26 24.29 8.92
C HIS A 169 -16.82 24.84 7.54
N VAL A 170 -16.58 26.14 7.45
CA VAL A 170 -16.07 26.83 6.25
C VAL A 170 -14.57 27.04 6.41
N THR A 171 -13.78 26.64 5.41
CA THR A 171 -12.31 26.80 5.43
C THR A 171 -11.88 28.11 4.80
N ASP A 172 -10.71 28.62 5.16
CA ASP A 172 -10.12 29.82 4.55
C ASP A 172 -9.91 29.66 3.03
N GLU A 173 -9.66 28.43 2.57
CA GLU A 173 -9.54 28.07 1.15
C GLU A 173 -10.89 28.24 0.42
N GLN A 174 -12.00 27.76 1.01
CA GLN A 174 -13.35 27.98 0.49
C GLN A 174 -13.71 29.48 0.45
N VAL A 175 -13.34 30.24 1.50
CA VAL A 175 -13.51 31.70 1.51
C VAL A 175 -12.72 32.35 0.38
N ALA A 176 -11.47 31.94 0.16
CA ALA A 176 -10.61 32.51 -0.88
C ALA A 176 -11.13 32.22 -2.30
N GLU A 177 -11.62 31.01 -2.58
CA GLU A 177 -12.20 30.66 -3.89
C GLU A 177 -13.49 31.44 -4.15
N ILE A 178 -14.39 31.53 -3.15
CA ILE A 178 -15.63 32.32 -3.27
C ILE A 178 -15.32 33.82 -3.39
N LEU A 179 -14.27 34.32 -2.71
CA LEU A 179 -13.79 35.70 -2.82
C LEU A 179 -13.24 36.01 -4.21
N ALA A 180 -12.44 35.11 -4.79
CA ALA A 180 -11.98 35.23 -6.17
C ALA A 180 -13.17 35.27 -7.14
N LYS A 181 -14.12 34.35 -7.00
CA LYS A 181 -15.33 34.32 -7.83
C LYS A 181 -16.19 35.58 -7.69
N LYS A 182 -16.30 36.14 -6.48
CA LYS A 182 -17.05 37.37 -6.22
C LYS A 182 -16.38 38.63 -6.80
N LYS A 183 -15.07 38.62 -7.02
CA LYS A 183 -14.35 39.68 -7.75
C LYS A 183 -14.59 39.59 -9.26
N GLU A 184 -14.64 38.38 -9.81
CA GLU A 184 -14.99 38.13 -11.21
C GLU A 184 -16.46 38.47 -11.52
N ASP A 185 -17.36 38.14 -10.59
CA ASP A 185 -18.81 38.39 -10.68
C ASP A 185 -19.30 39.24 -9.47
N PRO A 186 -19.24 40.58 -9.58
CA PRO A 186 -19.74 41.50 -8.57
C PRO A 186 -21.25 41.42 -8.31
N ASP A 187 -22.04 40.78 -9.19
CA ASP A 187 -23.50 40.66 -9.06
C ASP A 187 -23.93 39.36 -8.36
N MET A 188 -23.02 38.38 -8.21
CA MET A 188 -23.23 37.10 -7.50
C MET A 188 -23.99 37.26 -6.17
N THR A 189 -25.17 36.67 -6.04
CA THR A 189 -26.04 36.90 -4.88
C THR A 189 -25.62 36.08 -3.66
N ARG A 190 -26.16 36.43 -2.48
CA ARG A 190 -26.07 35.61 -1.25
C ARG A 190 -26.49 34.15 -1.46
N MET A 191 -27.43 33.87 -2.37
CA MET A 191 -27.85 32.49 -2.67
C MET A 191 -26.79 31.76 -3.50
N ASP A 192 -26.09 32.47 -4.37
CA ASP A 192 -25.02 31.92 -5.20
C ASP A 192 -23.76 31.65 -4.38
N VAL A 193 -23.39 32.56 -3.45
CA VAL A 193 -22.38 32.32 -2.40
C VAL A 193 -22.67 31.02 -1.64
N LYS A 194 -23.92 30.83 -1.19
CA LYS A 194 -24.32 29.63 -0.46
C LYS A 194 -24.25 28.37 -1.33
N ARG A 195 -24.65 28.45 -2.61
CA ARG A 195 -24.60 27.32 -3.55
C ARG A 195 -23.16 26.91 -3.83
N MET A 196 -22.30 27.88 -4.14
CA MET A 196 -20.87 27.64 -4.36
C MET A 196 -20.21 27.00 -3.14
N LEU A 197 -20.48 27.50 -1.93
CA LEU A 197 -19.96 26.89 -0.70
C LEU A 197 -20.34 25.40 -0.56
N VAL A 198 -21.59 25.03 -0.85
CA VAL A 198 -22.05 23.63 -0.82
C VAL A 198 -21.39 22.80 -1.94
N GLU A 199 -21.09 23.39 -3.09
CA GLU A 199 -20.37 22.73 -4.17
C GLU A 199 -18.89 22.49 -3.80
N LEU A 200 -18.21 23.44 -3.15
CA LEU A 200 -16.84 23.26 -2.66
C LEU A 200 -16.78 22.17 -1.58
N GLN A 201 -17.66 22.24 -0.58
CA GLN A 201 -17.74 21.22 0.48
C GLN A 201 -17.96 19.79 -0.07
N LYS A 202 -18.71 19.65 -1.18
CA LYS A 202 -18.87 18.37 -1.88
C LYS A 202 -17.60 17.92 -2.61
N LYS A 203 -16.86 18.85 -3.24
CA LYS A 203 -15.56 18.54 -3.86
C LYS A 203 -14.56 18.10 -2.80
N ASP A 204 -14.47 18.82 -1.68
CA ASP A 204 -13.53 18.53 -0.60
C ASP A 204 -13.80 17.15 0.03
N ALA A 205 -15.08 16.83 0.28
CA ALA A 205 -15.48 15.51 0.74
C ALA A 205 -15.09 14.40 -0.26
N ALA A 206 -15.34 14.60 -1.55
CA ALA A 206 -14.96 13.64 -2.59
C ALA A 206 -13.43 13.49 -2.75
N LEU A 207 -12.66 14.56 -2.52
CA LEU A 207 -11.20 14.53 -2.51
C LEU A 207 -10.66 13.75 -1.32
N GLU A 208 -11.24 13.91 -0.13
CA GLU A 208 -10.83 13.15 1.06
C GLU A 208 -11.23 11.67 0.95
N ASP A 209 -12.44 11.36 0.45
CA ASP A 209 -12.85 9.98 0.13
C ASP A 209 -11.87 9.33 -0.87
N GLY A 210 -11.50 10.07 -1.93
CA GLY A 210 -10.49 9.63 -2.91
C GLY A 210 -9.10 9.42 -2.31
N ARG A 211 -8.68 10.30 -1.38
CA ARG A 211 -7.42 10.17 -0.62
C ARG A 211 -7.43 8.91 0.25
N ILE A 212 -8.52 8.62 0.94
CA ILE A 212 -8.69 7.40 1.75
C ILE A 212 -8.62 6.15 0.86
N GLN A 213 -9.29 6.16 -0.31
CA GLN A 213 -9.21 5.06 -1.27
C GLN A 213 -7.78 4.84 -1.79
N LEU A 214 -7.05 5.92 -2.13
CA LEU A 214 -5.65 5.84 -2.56
C LEU A 214 -4.73 5.28 -1.46
N LEU A 215 -4.93 5.66 -0.19
CA LEU A 215 -4.18 5.10 0.94
C LEU A 215 -4.46 3.60 1.13
N ASN A 216 -5.71 3.17 0.99
CA ASN A 216 -6.09 1.76 1.08
C ASN A 216 -5.45 0.93 -0.06
N VAL A 217 -5.52 1.41 -1.30
CA VAL A 217 -4.86 0.77 -2.47
C VAL A 217 -3.35 0.75 -2.29
N HIS A 218 -2.75 1.81 -1.74
CA HIS A 218 -1.31 1.83 -1.44
C HIS A 218 -0.93 0.77 -0.40
N SER A 219 -1.71 0.60 0.67
CA SER A 219 -1.47 -0.47 1.65
C SER A 219 -1.54 -1.85 1.00
N GLN A 220 -2.62 -2.12 0.25
CA GLN A 220 -2.80 -3.39 -0.47
C GLN A 220 -1.65 -3.68 -1.45
N LEU A 221 -1.10 -2.65 -2.11
CA LEU A 221 0.05 -2.79 -3.00
C LEU A 221 1.34 -3.17 -2.23
N GLN A 222 1.57 -2.59 -1.04
CA GLN A 222 2.71 -2.98 -0.19
C GLN A 222 2.55 -4.40 0.34
N ASP A 223 1.34 -4.77 0.77
CA ASP A 223 1.04 -6.12 1.24
C ASP A 223 1.26 -7.15 0.11
N ALA A 224 0.74 -6.89 -1.09
CA ALA A 224 0.98 -7.72 -2.27
C ALA A 224 2.47 -7.81 -2.66
N LYS A 225 3.22 -6.70 -2.54
CA LYS A 225 4.67 -6.68 -2.81
C LYS A 225 5.46 -7.50 -1.80
N THR A 226 5.11 -7.46 -0.51
CA THR A 226 5.77 -8.28 0.52
C THR A 226 5.43 -9.76 0.34
N ALA A 227 4.17 -10.09 0.06
CA ALA A 227 3.74 -11.46 -0.27
C ALA A 227 4.47 -12.02 -1.50
N LEU A 228 4.63 -11.23 -2.57
CA LEU A 228 5.42 -11.61 -3.75
C LEU A 228 6.89 -11.88 -3.37
N SER A 229 7.52 -10.99 -2.60
CA SER A 229 8.91 -11.18 -2.15
C SER A 229 9.10 -12.44 -1.31
N VAL A 230 8.10 -12.83 -0.49
CA VAL A 230 8.13 -14.09 0.27
C VAL A 230 8.01 -15.26 -0.70
N SER A 231 7.03 -15.25 -1.59
CA SER A 231 6.80 -16.31 -2.58
C SER A 231 8.00 -16.54 -3.51
N GLU A 232 8.67 -15.48 -3.96
CA GLU A 232 9.91 -15.58 -4.73
C GLU A 232 11.04 -16.26 -3.94
N SER A 233 11.14 -15.98 -2.64
CA SER A 233 12.14 -16.59 -1.76
C SER A 233 11.85 -18.08 -1.51
N GLU A 234 10.58 -18.45 -1.33
CA GLU A 234 10.12 -19.84 -1.18
C GLU A 234 10.32 -20.63 -2.48
N ALA A 235 9.96 -20.05 -3.63
CA ALA A 235 10.19 -20.67 -4.94
C ALA A 235 11.69 -20.90 -5.22
N LYS A 236 12.56 -19.99 -4.77
CA LYS A 236 14.02 -20.16 -4.84
C LYS A 236 14.52 -21.27 -3.89
N HIS A 237 13.94 -21.37 -2.70
CA HIS A 237 14.26 -22.44 -1.75
C HIS A 237 13.84 -23.82 -2.31
N LEU A 238 12.58 -23.96 -2.75
CA LEU A 238 12.05 -25.19 -3.35
C LEU A 238 12.83 -25.63 -4.60
N ARG A 239 13.26 -24.71 -5.46
CA ARG A 239 14.16 -25.02 -6.60
C ARG A 239 15.50 -25.60 -6.14
N THR A 240 16.02 -25.14 -5.00
CA THR A 240 17.27 -25.64 -4.42
C THR A 240 17.09 -27.03 -3.82
N GLU A 241 15.96 -27.27 -3.12
CA GLU A 241 15.61 -28.60 -2.60
C GLU A 241 15.36 -29.61 -3.72
N LEU A 242 14.64 -29.23 -4.78
CA LEU A 242 14.41 -30.06 -5.96
C LEU A 242 15.74 -30.47 -6.60
N ALA A 243 16.68 -29.53 -6.77
CA ALA A 243 18.01 -29.82 -7.31
C ALA A 243 18.83 -30.75 -6.39
N ALA A 244 18.70 -30.61 -5.07
CA ALA A 244 19.34 -31.51 -4.10
C ALA A 244 18.71 -32.92 -4.12
N SER A 245 17.38 -33.02 -4.31
CA SER A 245 16.66 -34.28 -4.45
C SER A 245 17.05 -35.01 -5.74
N ALA A 246 17.10 -34.29 -6.87
CA ALA A 246 17.54 -34.83 -8.16
C ALA A 246 18.97 -35.40 -8.11
N ARG A 247 19.90 -34.76 -7.38
CA ARG A 247 21.24 -35.30 -7.12
C ARG A 247 21.18 -36.62 -6.34
N LYS A 248 20.43 -36.67 -5.23
CA LYS A 248 20.25 -37.90 -4.42
C LYS A 248 19.63 -39.05 -5.23
N ILE A 249 18.75 -38.75 -6.19
CA ILE A 249 18.20 -39.77 -7.11
C ILE A 249 19.30 -40.27 -8.05
N SER A 250 20.05 -39.36 -8.70
CA SER A 250 21.17 -39.73 -9.58
C SER A 250 22.26 -40.54 -8.87
N ASP A 251 22.59 -40.21 -7.60
CA ASP A 251 23.54 -40.97 -6.79
C ASP A 251 23.02 -42.40 -6.53
N ARG A 252 21.73 -42.55 -6.20
CA ARG A 252 21.08 -43.87 -6.01
C ARG A 252 20.99 -44.67 -7.30
N GLU A 253 20.76 -44.04 -8.45
CA GLU A 253 20.77 -44.70 -9.76
C GLU A 253 22.17 -45.23 -10.08
N ALA A 254 23.22 -44.46 -9.78
CA ALA A 254 24.61 -44.92 -9.91
C ALA A 254 24.93 -46.08 -8.95
N ASP A 255 24.42 -46.07 -7.71
CA ASP A 255 24.57 -47.17 -6.77
C ASP A 255 23.80 -48.43 -7.20
N LEU A 256 22.58 -48.29 -7.73
CA LEU A 256 21.83 -49.40 -8.33
C LEU A 256 22.59 -50.00 -9.52
N ALA A 257 23.16 -49.18 -10.40
CA ALA A 257 23.98 -49.66 -11.52
C ALA A 257 25.23 -50.42 -11.03
N ARG A 258 25.89 -49.94 -9.96
CA ARG A 258 27.01 -50.65 -9.30
C ARG A 258 26.58 -51.99 -8.71
N MET A 259 25.38 -52.07 -8.12
CA MET A 259 24.82 -53.32 -7.59
C MET A 259 24.44 -54.31 -8.70
N ASP A 260 23.77 -53.88 -9.77
CA ASP A 260 23.46 -54.71 -10.94
C ASP A 260 24.75 -55.30 -11.56
N ASP A 261 25.83 -54.52 -11.66
CA ASP A 261 27.13 -55.00 -12.14
C ASP A 261 27.81 -55.98 -11.18
N HIS A 262 27.62 -55.83 -9.87
CA HIS A 262 28.08 -56.80 -8.89
C HIS A 262 27.28 -58.11 -8.99
N TYR A 263 25.95 -58.03 -9.16
CA TYR A 263 25.09 -59.20 -9.36
C TYR A 263 25.44 -59.97 -10.65
N LYS A 264 25.67 -59.29 -11.77
CA LYS A 264 26.11 -59.95 -13.02
C LYS A 264 27.43 -60.71 -12.83
N ARG A 265 28.40 -60.13 -12.12
CA ARG A 265 29.69 -60.81 -11.81
C ARG A 265 29.48 -62.02 -10.89
N LYS A 266 28.64 -61.90 -9.87
CA LYS A 266 28.25 -62.99 -8.97
C LYS A 266 27.59 -64.13 -9.73
N GLN A 267 26.62 -63.82 -10.59
CA GLN A 267 25.89 -64.79 -11.41
C GLN A 267 26.82 -65.52 -12.40
N ALA A 268 27.73 -64.81 -13.06
CA ALA A 268 28.75 -65.43 -13.90
C ALA A 268 29.72 -66.32 -13.09
N GLY A 269 30.08 -65.91 -11.87
CA GLY A 269 30.87 -66.71 -10.94
C GLY A 269 30.18 -68.00 -10.50
N LEU A 270 28.86 -67.94 -10.22
CA LEU A 270 28.06 -69.13 -9.92
C LEU A 270 27.99 -70.08 -11.11
N SER A 271 27.72 -69.57 -12.32
CA SER A 271 27.69 -70.41 -13.53
C SER A 271 29.03 -71.11 -13.82
N ASN A 272 30.16 -70.46 -13.51
CA ASN A 272 31.47 -71.10 -13.57
C ASN A 272 31.62 -72.21 -12.50
N MET A 273 31.16 -71.98 -11.27
CA MET A 273 31.18 -73.00 -10.21
C MET A 273 30.26 -74.19 -10.50
N GLU A 274 29.08 -73.97 -11.07
CA GLU A 274 28.17 -75.03 -11.55
C GLU A 274 28.84 -75.90 -12.62
N LYS A 275 29.59 -75.28 -13.52
CA LYS A 275 30.35 -76.00 -14.55
C LYS A 275 31.51 -76.80 -13.96
N ASP A 276 32.29 -76.22 -13.05
CA ASP A 276 33.39 -76.90 -12.37
C ASP A 276 32.86 -78.09 -11.55
N LEU A 277 31.72 -77.95 -10.85
CA LEU A 277 31.02 -79.06 -10.19
C LEU A 277 30.63 -80.16 -11.18
N ALA A 278 29.98 -79.81 -12.30
CA ALA A 278 29.57 -80.78 -13.31
C ALA A 278 30.76 -81.51 -13.97
N ASP A 279 31.93 -80.87 -14.09
CA ASP A 279 33.15 -81.51 -14.58
C ASP A 279 33.83 -82.38 -13.49
N LYS A 280 33.76 -81.99 -12.21
CA LYS A 280 34.18 -82.83 -11.08
C LYS A 280 33.31 -84.08 -10.91
N ASP A 281 31.99 -83.97 -11.07
CA ASP A 281 31.07 -85.11 -11.01
C ASP A 281 31.36 -86.14 -12.11
N LYS A 282 31.68 -85.69 -13.33
CA LYS A 282 32.13 -86.58 -14.42
C LYS A 282 33.41 -87.32 -14.05
N GLU A 283 34.36 -86.62 -13.44
CA GLU A 283 35.65 -87.19 -13.04
C GLU A 283 35.49 -88.17 -11.86
N ILE A 284 34.66 -87.86 -10.87
CA ILE A 284 34.27 -88.81 -9.80
C ILE A 284 33.59 -90.04 -10.41
N GLY A 285 32.69 -89.84 -11.38
CA GLY A 285 32.05 -90.93 -12.13
C GLY A 285 33.06 -91.80 -12.90
N ARG A 286 34.09 -91.19 -13.52
CA ARG A 286 35.18 -91.88 -14.21
C ARG A 286 36.02 -92.71 -13.24
N LEU A 287 36.52 -92.09 -12.17
CA LEU A 287 37.35 -92.73 -11.15
C LEU A 287 36.59 -93.83 -10.41
N THR A 288 35.28 -93.68 -10.20
CA THR A 288 34.43 -94.71 -9.59
C THR A 288 34.27 -95.93 -10.51
N ARG A 289 34.16 -95.73 -11.84
CA ARG A 289 34.17 -96.85 -12.80
C ARG A 289 35.54 -97.53 -12.82
N GLU A 290 36.61 -96.77 -12.92
CA GLU A 290 38.00 -97.26 -12.91
C GLU A 290 38.31 -98.06 -11.63
N ALA A 291 37.90 -97.58 -10.46
CA ALA A 291 38.04 -98.29 -9.19
C ALA A 291 37.20 -99.58 -9.12
N ASN A 292 36.00 -99.60 -9.71
CA ASN A 292 35.17 -100.80 -9.82
C ASN A 292 35.74 -101.81 -10.82
N GLU A 293 36.30 -101.36 -11.94
CA GLU A 293 37.02 -102.21 -12.90
C GLU A 293 38.26 -102.84 -12.27
N LEU A 294 39.03 -102.07 -11.48
CA LEU A 294 40.17 -102.57 -10.72
C LEU A 294 39.75 -103.55 -9.60
N ARG A 295 38.63 -103.32 -8.91
CA ARG A 295 38.07 -104.29 -7.93
C ARG A 295 37.56 -105.58 -8.58
N ASN A 296 37.06 -105.51 -9.81
CA ASN A 296 36.48 -106.65 -10.52
C ASN A 296 37.49 -107.41 -11.40
N ARG A 297 38.72 -106.90 -11.53
CA ARG A 297 39.83 -107.58 -12.21
C ARG A 297 40.25 -108.81 -11.38
N LYS A 298 40.18 -109.99 -12.00
CA LYS A 298 40.64 -111.24 -11.36
C LYS A 298 42.14 -111.12 -10.98
N PRO A 299 42.55 -111.53 -9.77
CA PRO A 299 43.94 -111.43 -9.35
C PRO A 299 44.82 -112.43 -10.12
N ASP A 300 45.93 -111.93 -10.65
CA ASP A 300 47.05 -112.76 -11.09
C ASP A 300 47.94 -113.01 -9.86
N VAL A 301 48.18 -114.27 -9.52
CA VAL A 301 48.71 -114.65 -8.20
C VAL A 301 50.21 -114.92 -8.29
N GLN A 302 51.00 -113.91 -7.91
CA GLN A 302 52.40 -114.10 -7.52
C GLN A 302 52.57 -113.79 -6.03
N TYR A 303 53.12 -114.74 -5.28
CA TYR A 303 53.36 -114.62 -3.83
C TYR A 303 54.66 -113.87 -3.56
N VAL A 304 54.57 -112.70 -2.91
CA VAL A 304 55.69 -112.04 -2.21
C VAL A 304 55.15 -111.40 -0.92
N ASP A 305 55.95 -111.46 0.15
CA ASP A 305 55.56 -111.02 1.49
C ASP A 305 55.48 -109.49 1.68
N LYS A 306 54.69 -109.12 2.70
CA LYS A 306 54.38 -107.77 3.23
C LYS A 306 55.61 -106.83 3.36
N PRO A 307 55.46 -105.50 3.17
CA PRO A 307 54.77 -104.69 4.19
C PRO A 307 53.97 -103.43 3.78
N THR A 308 53.08 -103.03 4.69
CA THR A 308 52.43 -101.70 4.85
C THR A 308 51.41 -101.26 3.79
N ALA A 309 50.23 -100.86 4.27
CA ALA A 309 49.24 -100.15 3.47
C ALA A 309 49.75 -98.75 3.09
N PRO A 310 49.50 -98.24 1.87
CA PRO A 310 49.89 -96.89 1.49
C PRO A 310 49.10 -95.85 2.31
N ALA A 311 49.80 -94.90 2.92
CA ALA A 311 49.23 -93.74 3.60
C ALA A 311 48.71 -92.70 2.59
N GLY A 312 47.74 -93.10 1.76
CA GLY A 312 47.11 -92.26 0.73
C GLY A 312 45.58 -92.14 0.82
N TYR A 313 44.92 -93.06 1.54
CA TYR A 313 43.46 -92.97 1.71
C TYR A 313 43.01 -91.95 2.77
N THR A 314 43.89 -91.54 3.69
CA THR A 314 43.65 -90.37 4.54
C THR A 314 43.59 -89.11 3.69
N SER A 315 44.57 -88.85 2.81
CA SER A 315 44.57 -87.61 2.01
C SER A 315 43.38 -87.51 1.05
N ILE A 316 42.91 -88.62 0.48
CA ILE A 316 41.71 -88.62 -0.37
C ILE A 316 40.42 -88.47 0.46
N ALA A 317 40.27 -89.18 1.58
CA ALA A 317 39.08 -89.06 2.43
C ALA A 317 39.00 -87.68 3.10
N GLU A 318 40.11 -87.14 3.58
CA GLU A 318 40.21 -85.77 4.11
C GLU A 318 39.97 -84.73 3.02
N SER A 319 40.46 -84.95 1.79
CA SER A 319 40.17 -84.06 0.65
C SER A 319 38.69 -84.09 0.28
N ILE A 320 38.03 -85.24 0.29
CA ILE A 320 36.58 -85.35 0.02
C ILE A 320 35.78 -84.70 1.16
N GLN A 321 36.13 -84.95 2.42
CA GLN A 321 35.46 -84.33 3.57
C GLN A 321 35.60 -82.81 3.54
N LYS A 322 36.82 -82.30 3.30
CA LYS A 322 37.07 -80.86 3.16
C LYS A 322 36.32 -80.24 1.98
N SER A 323 36.24 -80.93 0.84
CA SER A 323 35.41 -80.48 -0.29
C SER A 323 33.92 -80.46 0.03
N ASN A 324 33.41 -81.43 0.81
CA ASN A 324 32.02 -81.45 1.25
C ASN A 324 31.71 -80.33 2.26
N ASP A 325 32.64 -80.05 3.19
CA ASP A 325 32.53 -78.96 4.16
C ASP A 325 32.58 -77.58 3.46
N GLU A 326 33.45 -77.43 2.44
CA GLU A 326 33.50 -76.24 1.58
C GLU A 326 32.22 -76.07 0.74
N LEU A 327 31.67 -77.17 0.20
CA LEU A 327 30.37 -77.18 -0.51
C LEU A 327 29.23 -76.71 0.40
N ALA A 328 29.11 -77.27 1.60
CA ALA A 328 28.05 -76.91 2.55
C ALA A 328 28.09 -75.43 2.96
N GLU A 329 29.28 -74.84 3.13
CA GLU A 329 29.41 -73.41 3.43
C GLU A 329 29.14 -72.53 2.20
N ILE A 330 29.44 -73.00 0.98
CA ILE A 330 29.06 -72.31 -0.27
C ILE A 330 27.54 -72.35 -0.48
N GLU A 331 26.88 -73.49 -0.31
CA GLU A 331 25.41 -73.62 -0.41
C GLU A 331 24.70 -72.67 0.57
N LYS A 332 25.18 -72.62 1.82
CA LYS A 332 24.67 -71.73 2.85
C LYS A 332 24.84 -70.24 2.51
N ARG A 333 25.95 -69.88 1.85
CA ARG A 333 26.16 -68.52 1.32
C ARG A 333 25.28 -68.21 0.12
N ILE A 334 25.02 -69.18 -0.77
CA ILE A 334 24.09 -69.02 -1.89
C ILE A 334 22.67 -68.75 -1.35
N ALA A 335 22.19 -69.54 -0.40
CA ALA A 335 20.88 -69.35 0.22
C ALA A 335 20.76 -67.97 0.91
N ALA A 336 21.81 -67.54 1.62
CA ALA A 336 21.83 -66.22 2.26
C ALA A 336 21.84 -65.05 1.25
N GLU A 337 22.60 -65.17 0.16
CA GLU A 337 22.64 -64.13 -0.89
C GLU A 337 21.35 -64.09 -1.72
N GLN A 338 20.70 -65.24 -1.97
CA GLN A 338 19.37 -65.30 -2.61
C GLN A 338 18.30 -64.58 -1.77
N ALA A 339 18.22 -64.86 -0.46
CA ALA A 339 17.28 -64.19 0.44
C ALA A 339 17.50 -62.67 0.52
N ALA A 340 18.77 -62.22 0.47
CA ALA A 340 19.09 -60.79 0.42
C ALA A 340 18.67 -60.14 -0.91
N LEU A 341 18.75 -60.87 -2.03
CA LEU A 341 18.34 -60.40 -3.36
C LEU A 341 16.82 -60.20 -3.43
N GLU A 342 16.03 -61.17 -2.95
CA GLU A 342 14.56 -61.06 -2.89
C GLU A 342 14.10 -59.87 -2.02
N ALA A 343 14.75 -59.65 -0.88
CA ALA A 343 14.47 -58.50 -0.02
C ALA A 343 14.76 -57.15 -0.69
N LEU A 344 15.87 -57.05 -1.43
CA LEU A 344 16.23 -55.85 -2.19
C LEU A 344 15.29 -55.60 -3.37
N GLU A 345 14.84 -56.64 -4.07
CA GLU A 345 13.81 -56.51 -5.12
C GLU A 345 12.47 -56.01 -4.59
N ALA A 346 12.03 -56.54 -3.43
CA ALA A 346 10.79 -56.12 -2.80
C ALA A 346 10.82 -54.64 -2.41
N GLU A 347 11.93 -54.19 -1.79
CA GLU A 347 12.10 -52.79 -1.42
C GLU A 347 12.27 -51.87 -2.66
N ARG A 348 12.96 -52.32 -3.72
CA ARG A 348 13.04 -51.59 -5.01
C ARG A 348 11.65 -51.39 -5.63
N LYS A 349 10.81 -52.44 -5.69
CA LYS A 349 9.43 -52.36 -6.22
C LYS A 349 8.58 -51.38 -5.40
N LYS A 350 8.69 -51.43 -4.08
CA LYS A 350 8.00 -50.53 -3.15
C LYS A 350 8.43 -49.07 -3.31
N GLN A 351 9.72 -48.79 -3.44
CA GLN A 351 10.24 -47.44 -3.67
C GLN A 351 9.86 -46.89 -5.04
N ALA A 352 9.89 -47.71 -6.10
CA ALA A 352 9.46 -47.32 -7.44
C ALA A 352 7.96 -46.90 -7.45
N ALA A 353 7.10 -47.69 -6.82
CA ALA A 353 5.68 -47.37 -6.70
C ALA A 353 5.42 -46.07 -5.90
N ALA A 354 6.21 -45.81 -4.85
CA ALA A 354 6.12 -44.57 -4.08
C ALA A 354 6.55 -43.33 -4.90
N ILE A 355 7.60 -43.45 -5.72
CA ILE A 355 8.05 -42.38 -6.63
C ILE A 355 6.99 -42.11 -7.71
N GLU A 356 6.40 -43.15 -8.31
CA GLU A 356 5.34 -42.99 -9.31
C GLU A 356 4.10 -42.29 -8.73
N ALA A 357 3.70 -42.65 -7.51
CA ALA A 357 2.60 -42.00 -6.81
C ALA A 357 2.92 -40.52 -6.49
N ALA A 358 4.12 -40.21 -6.01
CA ALA A 358 4.56 -38.85 -5.75
C ALA A 358 4.56 -37.97 -7.02
N ASN A 359 5.09 -38.50 -8.13
CA ASN A 359 5.10 -37.80 -9.42
C ASN A 359 3.68 -37.52 -9.94
N LYS A 360 2.74 -38.46 -9.77
CA LYS A 360 1.32 -38.27 -10.13
C LYS A 360 0.65 -37.17 -9.30
N VAL A 361 0.91 -37.11 -7.99
CA VAL A 361 0.42 -36.04 -7.12
C VAL A 361 1.03 -34.69 -7.52
N GLN A 362 2.34 -34.63 -7.77
CA GLN A 362 3.02 -33.41 -8.18
C GLN A 362 2.48 -32.86 -9.51
N ALA A 363 2.29 -33.72 -10.52
CA ALA A 363 1.71 -33.31 -11.80
C ALA A 363 0.29 -32.74 -11.64
N SER A 364 -0.57 -33.41 -10.86
CA SER A 364 -1.93 -32.94 -10.57
C SER A 364 -1.94 -31.56 -9.89
N LEU A 365 -1.05 -31.33 -8.92
CA LEU A 365 -0.91 -30.03 -8.25
C LEU A 365 -0.39 -28.93 -9.20
N GLN A 366 0.50 -29.27 -10.13
CA GLN A 366 0.97 -28.33 -11.16
C GLN A 366 -0.15 -27.94 -12.13
N ASP A 367 -0.97 -28.90 -12.58
CA ASP A 367 -2.13 -28.65 -13.45
C ASP A 367 -3.20 -27.77 -12.76
N VAL A 368 -3.44 -28.01 -11.46
CA VAL A 368 -4.32 -27.16 -10.63
C VAL A 368 -3.76 -25.74 -10.49
N SER A 369 -2.45 -25.60 -10.25
CA SER A 369 -1.79 -24.29 -10.15
C SER A 369 -1.92 -23.49 -11.45
N ALA A 370 -1.59 -24.09 -12.59
CA ALA A 370 -1.70 -23.46 -13.90
C ALA A 370 -3.16 -23.07 -14.23
N SER A 371 -4.12 -23.92 -13.86
CA SER A 371 -5.55 -23.63 -14.01
C SER A 371 -5.99 -22.45 -13.14
N PHE A 372 -5.45 -22.34 -11.92
CA PHE A 372 -5.75 -21.24 -11.00
C PHE A 372 -5.17 -19.90 -11.47
N GLU A 373 -3.96 -19.88 -12.05
CA GLU A 373 -3.38 -18.67 -12.67
C GLU A 373 -4.29 -18.12 -13.78
N VAL A 374 -4.76 -18.99 -14.67
CA VAL A 374 -5.70 -18.62 -15.75
C VAL A 374 -7.05 -18.15 -15.19
N PHE A 375 -7.53 -18.76 -14.11
CA PHE A 375 -8.75 -18.31 -13.41
C PHE A 375 -8.57 -16.93 -12.77
N ALA A 376 -7.46 -16.70 -12.06
CA ALA A 376 -7.18 -15.44 -11.38
C ALA A 376 -7.08 -14.26 -12.37
N ALA A 377 -6.44 -14.46 -13.52
CA ALA A 377 -6.39 -13.46 -14.59
C ALA A 377 -7.79 -13.11 -15.12
N LYS A 378 -8.66 -14.12 -15.31
CA LYS A 378 -10.07 -13.90 -15.73
C LYS A 378 -10.88 -13.20 -14.64
N LEU A 379 -10.68 -13.52 -13.37
CA LEU A 379 -11.37 -12.90 -12.24
C LEU A 379 -11.03 -11.42 -12.13
N MET A 380 -9.75 -11.04 -12.25
CA MET A 380 -9.33 -9.64 -12.27
C MET A 380 -9.96 -8.86 -13.45
N GLY A 381 -9.99 -9.46 -14.65
CA GLY A 381 -10.66 -8.87 -15.81
C GLY A 381 -12.17 -8.68 -15.60
N ALA A 382 -12.83 -9.65 -14.97
CA ALA A 382 -14.26 -9.57 -14.63
C ALA A 382 -14.53 -8.50 -13.56
N GLN A 383 -13.69 -8.38 -12.53
CA GLN A 383 -13.80 -7.34 -11.50
C GLN A 383 -13.64 -5.94 -12.10
N LEU A 384 -12.65 -5.74 -12.99
CA LEU A 384 -12.46 -4.46 -13.69
C LEU A 384 -13.67 -4.13 -14.58
N ALA A 385 -14.25 -5.11 -15.26
CA ALA A 385 -15.46 -4.93 -16.08
C ALA A 385 -16.70 -4.57 -15.23
N VAL A 386 -16.86 -5.15 -14.03
CA VAL A 386 -17.92 -4.77 -13.09
C VAL A 386 -17.71 -3.35 -12.57
N GLN A 387 -16.48 -2.95 -12.24
CA GLN A 387 -16.16 -1.59 -11.78
C GLN A 387 -16.36 -0.53 -12.88
N ALA A 388 -16.18 -0.90 -14.16
CA ALA A 388 -16.43 -0.02 -15.31
C ALA A 388 -17.90 0.01 -15.77
N CYS A 389 -18.78 -0.81 -15.17
CA CYS A 389 -20.21 -0.83 -15.47
C CYS A 389 -20.94 0.33 -14.79
N GLU A 390 -21.97 0.89 -15.42
CA GLU A 390 -22.81 1.95 -14.83
C GLU A 390 -23.63 1.47 -13.62
N THR A 391 -23.88 0.16 -13.51
CA THR A 391 -24.71 -0.45 -12.45
C THR A 391 -24.00 -1.63 -11.76
N PRO A 392 -22.87 -1.41 -11.06
CA PRO A 392 -22.05 -2.48 -10.47
C PRO A 392 -22.81 -3.32 -9.43
N ALA A 393 -23.75 -2.71 -8.69
CA ALA A 393 -24.57 -3.39 -7.68
C ALA A 393 -25.42 -4.55 -8.24
N GLN A 394 -25.74 -4.56 -9.55
CA GLN A 394 -26.47 -5.68 -10.15
C GLN A 394 -25.63 -6.97 -10.26
N HIS A 395 -24.31 -6.88 -10.12
CA HIS A 395 -23.37 -8.00 -10.22
C HIS A 395 -22.84 -8.48 -8.86
N GLU A 396 -23.19 -7.81 -7.77
CA GLU A 396 -22.78 -8.15 -6.40
C GLU A 396 -23.10 -9.61 -6.02
N PRO A 397 -24.31 -10.17 -6.27
CA PRO A 397 -24.61 -11.57 -5.91
C PRO A 397 -23.73 -12.61 -6.63
N LEU A 398 -23.26 -12.30 -7.85
CA LEU A 398 -22.34 -13.17 -8.60
C LEU A 398 -20.92 -13.13 -8.01
N LEU A 399 -20.47 -11.96 -7.56
CA LEU A 399 -19.19 -11.79 -6.87
C LEU A 399 -19.21 -12.47 -5.48
N GLU A 400 -20.31 -12.38 -4.74
CA GLU A 400 -20.49 -13.11 -3.47
C GLU A 400 -20.45 -14.63 -3.67
N ALA A 401 -21.13 -15.15 -4.70
CA ALA A 401 -21.09 -16.57 -5.03
C ALA A 401 -19.66 -17.05 -5.38
N LEU A 402 -18.92 -16.27 -6.18
CA LEU A 402 -17.51 -16.53 -6.48
C LEU A 402 -16.64 -16.51 -5.21
N ALA A 403 -16.84 -15.53 -4.32
CA ALA A 403 -16.11 -15.44 -3.06
C ALA A 403 -16.41 -16.63 -2.13
N ALA A 404 -17.66 -17.11 -2.09
CA ALA A 404 -18.05 -18.30 -1.32
C ALA A 404 -17.37 -19.57 -1.84
N MET A 405 -17.29 -19.76 -3.17
CA MET A 405 -16.56 -20.88 -3.76
C MET A 405 -15.07 -20.83 -3.42
N LEU A 406 -14.44 -19.64 -3.50
CA LEU A 406 -13.02 -19.47 -3.16
C LEU A 406 -12.73 -19.76 -1.68
N ARG A 407 -13.56 -19.27 -0.76
CA ARG A 407 -13.45 -19.60 0.67
C ARG A 407 -13.55 -21.11 0.92
N LYS A 408 -14.45 -21.81 0.22
CA LYS A 408 -14.55 -23.26 0.30
C LYS A 408 -13.24 -23.93 -0.15
N THR A 409 -12.70 -23.57 -1.32
CA THR A 409 -11.43 -24.16 -1.81
C THR A 409 -10.25 -23.88 -0.89
N VAL A 410 -10.19 -22.70 -0.25
CA VAL A 410 -9.17 -22.39 0.77
C VAL A 410 -9.34 -23.30 1.99
N SER A 411 -10.57 -23.46 2.51
CA SER A 411 -10.80 -24.36 3.66
C SER A 411 -10.48 -25.84 3.38
N GLU A 412 -10.64 -26.30 2.13
CA GLU A 412 -10.25 -27.65 1.71
C GLU A 412 -8.73 -27.80 1.63
N LEU A 413 -8.01 -26.75 1.22
CA LEU A 413 -6.53 -26.71 1.24
C LEU A 413 -5.97 -26.63 2.66
N ASP A 414 -6.51 -25.78 3.53
CA ASP A 414 -6.08 -25.68 4.94
C ASP A 414 -6.31 -27.01 5.68
N ALA A 415 -7.46 -27.67 5.46
CA ALA A 415 -7.72 -29.01 5.99
C ALA A 415 -6.71 -30.06 5.46
N ALA A 416 -6.28 -29.98 4.21
CA ALA A 416 -5.25 -30.86 3.65
C ALA A 416 -3.84 -30.55 4.18
N LEU A 417 -3.57 -29.30 4.58
CA LEU A 417 -2.33 -28.85 5.21
C LEU A 417 -2.31 -29.04 6.74
N GLY A 418 -3.46 -29.40 7.34
CA GLY A 418 -3.62 -29.55 8.80
C GLY A 418 -3.60 -28.21 9.54
N ARG A 419 -4.17 -27.16 8.96
CA ARG A 419 -4.25 -25.79 9.50
C ARG A 419 -5.67 -25.41 9.93
#